data_AF-A0A8H6LGN5-F1
#
_entry.id   AF-A0A8H6LGN5-F1
#
_cell.length_a   1.000
_cell.length_b   1.000
_cell.length_c   1.000
_cell.angle_alpha   90.00
_cell.angle_beta   90.00
_cell.angle_gamma   90.00
#
_symmetry.space_group_name_H-M   'P 1'
#
loop_
_entity.id
_entity.type
_entity.pdbx_description
1 polymer ?
#
loop_
_entity_poly.entity_id
_entity_poly.type
_entity_poly.pdbx_seq_one_letter_code
_entity_poly.pdbx_strand_id
1 'polypeptide(L)'
;MAIDSLSLDGKIAIVTGSGRENGIGAAIAITLARNGAAVTIHYVSDSVTKRAHAVAQGIRADGGKAAVVQTSIETPEGAQYLVNETLRAFNTDHIDILINNAGVPLFGETLAVNPQQLTGVLDVNIKGPIFVAQAVVPLIAPGGRIVNISSIASKLGDNYIPVYGASKAALDSLTWSWAKEWGRSKGITVNGVAPGPVLTDAIPAAIAEEFQRPSIEITRAANRAGTSKDIADAVLLLVSEKARWITGQYISVSVAVDQEAPVCKLMRELCFALAFADDSAMHLVLARLEIDPERTGGQASQESASSLTHYNASIEILRNQLGVAQLMAHEAIIGVVVNLACYDMFTNNLTRWKTHMSGLQKMIEYRGGINTLSSQYLQVTTIWMDLTGSMILDQPPHLTLYQADLEDEAMDFVQKSHRDTELLLELLLKLSYLAAGKSELDLSEDSALLEELQKVTCLPGVVFMAN
;
A
#
# COMPACT_ATOMS: atom_id res chain seq x y z
N MET A 1 11.88 24.08 -29.71
CA MET A 1 10.89 23.37 -28.86
C MET A 1 10.15 24.41 -28.05
N ALA A 2 8.83 24.30 -27.93
CA ALA A 2 8.09 25.17 -27.00
C ALA A 2 8.62 24.94 -25.57
N ILE A 3 8.58 25.97 -24.73
CA ILE A 3 8.96 25.83 -23.32
C ILE A 3 8.03 24.79 -22.69
N ASP A 4 8.63 23.80 -22.05
CA ASP A 4 7.91 22.81 -21.26
C ASP A 4 7.14 23.53 -20.14
N SER A 5 5.81 23.61 -20.27
CA SER A 5 4.94 24.31 -19.32
C SER A 5 3.92 23.36 -18.68
N LEU A 6 3.31 23.81 -17.58
CA LEU A 6 2.15 23.17 -16.96
C LEU A 6 0.82 23.77 -17.48
N SER A 7 0.82 24.23 -18.75
CA SER A 7 -0.36 24.84 -19.36
C SER A 7 -1.54 23.87 -19.41
N LEU A 8 -2.71 24.43 -19.15
CA LEU A 8 -4.04 23.84 -19.22
C LEU A 8 -4.92 24.62 -20.20
N ASP A 9 -4.31 25.30 -21.17
CA ASP A 9 -5.05 26.08 -22.17
C ASP A 9 -6.08 25.21 -22.89
N GLY A 10 -7.32 25.71 -22.90
CA GLY A 10 -8.45 25.01 -23.53
C GLY A 10 -9.07 23.90 -22.68
N LYS A 11 -8.56 23.62 -21.48
CA LYS A 11 -9.11 22.60 -20.58
C LYS A 11 -10.34 23.11 -19.82
N ILE A 12 -11.33 22.24 -19.62
CA ILE A 12 -12.53 22.50 -18.83
C ILE A 12 -12.45 21.72 -17.51
N ALA A 13 -12.55 22.43 -16.39
CA ALA A 13 -12.40 21.85 -15.06
C ALA A 13 -13.63 22.08 -14.16
N ILE A 14 -14.03 21.06 -13.42
CA ILE A 14 -14.99 21.15 -12.32
C ILE A 14 -14.24 20.96 -11.01
N VAL A 15 -14.37 21.91 -10.08
CA VAL A 15 -13.80 21.79 -8.73
C VAL A 15 -14.92 21.84 -7.70
N THR A 16 -15.27 20.70 -7.10
CA THR A 16 -16.36 20.65 -6.13
C THR A 16 -15.96 21.30 -4.79
N GLY A 17 -16.85 22.05 -4.14
CA GLY A 17 -16.56 22.64 -2.82
C GLY A 17 -15.51 23.76 -2.85
N SER A 18 -15.49 24.54 -3.94
CA SER A 18 -14.51 25.61 -4.20
C SER A 18 -15.03 27.01 -3.89
N GLY A 19 -16.20 27.14 -3.24
CA GLY A 19 -16.85 28.43 -2.98
C GLY A 19 -16.29 29.27 -1.82
N ARG A 20 -15.37 28.76 -1.00
CA ARG A 20 -14.76 29.51 0.12
C ARG A 20 -13.33 29.90 -0.23
N GLU A 21 -13.03 31.21 -0.25
CA GLU A 21 -11.75 31.76 -0.72
C GLU A 21 -10.52 31.25 0.05
N ASN A 22 -10.67 30.89 1.33
CA ASN A 22 -9.60 30.33 2.15
C ASN A 22 -9.46 28.79 2.01
N GLY A 23 -10.35 28.14 1.26
CA GLY A 23 -10.39 26.70 1.13
C GLY A 23 -9.42 26.13 0.09
N ILE A 24 -9.09 24.84 0.23
CA ILE A 24 -8.27 24.09 -0.74
C ILE A 24 -8.91 24.14 -2.14
N GLY A 25 -10.23 23.91 -2.24
CA GLY A 25 -10.93 23.95 -3.52
C GLY A 25 -10.82 25.28 -4.26
N ALA A 26 -10.91 26.42 -3.56
CA ALA A 26 -10.75 27.73 -4.19
C ALA A 26 -9.32 27.94 -4.69
N ALA A 27 -8.32 27.56 -3.90
CA ALA A 27 -6.91 27.63 -4.31
C ALA A 27 -6.62 26.75 -5.53
N ILE A 28 -7.18 25.54 -5.59
CA ILE A 28 -7.10 24.67 -6.77
C ILE A 28 -7.74 25.37 -7.97
N ALA A 29 -8.98 25.85 -7.84
CA ALA A 29 -9.68 26.50 -8.96
C ALA A 29 -8.93 27.72 -9.52
N ILE A 30 -8.41 28.58 -8.64
CA ILE A 30 -7.59 29.73 -9.01
C ILE A 30 -6.32 29.28 -9.74
N THR A 31 -5.65 28.25 -9.24
CA THR A 31 -4.40 27.74 -9.81
C THR A 31 -4.61 27.12 -11.19
N LEU A 32 -5.67 26.32 -11.37
CA LEU A 32 -6.02 25.76 -12.68
C LEU A 32 -6.37 26.87 -13.68
N ALA A 33 -7.14 27.87 -13.27
CA ALA A 33 -7.53 28.98 -14.13
C ALA A 33 -6.34 29.86 -14.55
N ARG A 34 -5.40 30.12 -13.63
CA ARG A 34 -4.14 30.84 -13.92
C ARG A 34 -3.26 30.11 -14.93
N ASN A 35 -3.42 28.80 -15.06
CA ASN A 35 -2.71 27.99 -16.05
C ASN A 35 -3.53 27.76 -17.32
N GLY A 36 -4.67 28.44 -17.52
CA GLY A 36 -5.41 28.45 -18.79
C GLY A 36 -6.70 27.65 -18.82
N ALA A 37 -7.04 26.92 -17.75
CA ALA A 37 -8.28 26.16 -17.69
C ALA A 37 -9.51 27.09 -17.50
N ALA A 38 -10.65 26.71 -18.08
CA ALA A 38 -11.94 27.26 -17.71
C ALA A 38 -12.52 26.45 -16.55
N VAL A 39 -12.86 27.11 -15.44
CA VAL A 39 -13.13 26.41 -14.16
C VAL A 39 -14.52 26.71 -13.62
N THR A 40 -15.29 25.67 -13.32
CA THR A 40 -16.54 25.78 -12.55
C THR A 40 -16.26 25.78 -11.05
N ILE A 41 -16.68 26.85 -10.38
CA ILE A 41 -16.75 26.97 -8.93
C ILE A 41 -18.06 26.37 -8.45
N HIS A 42 -17.99 25.38 -7.56
CA HIS A 42 -19.15 24.67 -7.02
C HIS A 42 -19.27 24.86 -5.50
N TYR A 43 -20.50 25.11 -5.04
CA TYR A 43 -20.87 25.21 -3.63
C TYR A 43 -22.35 24.83 -3.44
N VAL A 44 -22.77 24.65 -2.18
CA VAL A 44 -24.13 24.17 -1.84
C VAL A 44 -24.96 25.23 -1.11
N SER A 45 -24.40 25.84 -0.06
CA SER A 45 -25.14 26.69 0.88
C SER A 45 -25.22 28.17 0.46
N ASP A 46 -26.39 28.79 0.62
CA ASP A 46 -26.61 30.22 0.34
C ASP A 46 -25.64 31.17 1.08
N SER A 47 -25.21 30.79 2.28
CA SER A 47 -24.22 31.55 3.06
C SER A 47 -22.86 31.68 2.38
N VAL A 48 -22.56 30.82 1.40
CA VAL A 48 -21.31 30.80 0.64
C VAL A 48 -21.47 31.50 -0.71
N THR A 49 -22.68 31.86 -1.16
CA THR A 49 -22.93 32.47 -2.48
C THR A 49 -22.02 33.66 -2.77
N LYS A 50 -21.99 34.65 -1.87
CA LYS A 50 -21.14 35.86 -2.06
C LYS A 50 -19.66 35.51 -2.19
N ARG A 51 -19.20 34.53 -1.40
CA ARG A 51 -17.80 34.06 -1.38
C ARG A 51 -17.44 33.33 -2.67
N ALA A 52 -18.31 32.44 -3.15
CA ALA A 52 -18.12 31.71 -4.40
C ALA A 52 -18.07 32.65 -5.60
N HIS A 53 -18.96 33.66 -5.63
CA HIS A 53 -18.92 34.70 -6.66
C HIS A 53 -17.65 35.54 -6.59
N ALA A 54 -17.13 35.86 -5.40
CA ALA A 54 -15.87 36.58 -5.24
C ALA A 54 -14.68 35.78 -5.79
N VAL A 55 -14.62 34.47 -5.56
CA VAL A 55 -13.59 33.58 -6.15
C VAL A 55 -13.63 33.64 -7.68
N ALA A 56 -14.82 33.48 -8.27
CA ALA A 56 -14.98 33.53 -9.73
C ALA A 56 -14.69 34.92 -10.32
N GLN A 57 -15.05 35.99 -9.61
CA GLN A 57 -14.70 37.36 -10.00
C GLN A 57 -13.18 37.59 -9.98
N GLY A 58 -12.49 37.11 -8.95
CA GLY A 58 -11.02 37.18 -8.87
C GLY A 58 -10.36 36.44 -10.04
N ILE A 59 -10.81 35.23 -10.37
CA ILE A 59 -10.33 34.48 -11.54
C ILE A 59 -10.51 35.26 -12.84
N ARG A 60 -11.69 35.86 -13.05
CA ARG A 60 -11.99 36.64 -14.25
C ARG A 60 -11.19 37.94 -14.32
N ALA A 61 -10.95 38.59 -13.17
CA ALA A 61 -10.12 39.79 -13.09
C ALA A 61 -8.66 39.50 -13.44
N ASP A 62 -8.15 38.30 -13.09
CA ASP A 62 -6.83 37.80 -13.47
C ASP A 62 -6.78 37.31 -14.94
N GLY A 63 -7.85 37.49 -15.72
CA GLY A 63 -7.92 37.09 -17.15
C GLY A 63 -8.33 35.63 -17.40
N GLY A 64 -8.62 34.86 -16.34
CA GLY A 64 -9.09 33.48 -16.44
C GLY A 64 -10.58 33.36 -16.74
N LYS A 65 -11.04 32.12 -16.96
CA LYS A 65 -12.45 31.81 -17.22
C LYS A 65 -13.04 31.05 -16.04
N ALA A 66 -14.12 31.56 -15.48
CA ALA A 66 -14.81 30.92 -14.37
C ALA A 66 -16.34 30.93 -14.55
N ALA A 67 -16.99 29.87 -14.09
CA ALA A 67 -18.43 29.75 -13.90
C ALA A 67 -18.73 29.47 -12.43
N VAL A 68 -19.96 29.73 -11.98
CA VAL A 68 -20.38 29.49 -10.60
C VAL A 68 -21.67 28.67 -10.64
N VAL A 69 -21.70 27.55 -9.94
CA VAL A 69 -22.87 26.67 -9.88
C VAL A 69 -23.16 26.32 -8.42
N GLN A 70 -24.41 26.57 -8.01
CA GLN A 70 -24.92 26.20 -6.71
C GLN A 70 -25.81 24.97 -6.85
N THR A 71 -25.42 23.86 -6.22
CA THR A 71 -26.24 22.63 -6.20
C THR A 71 -25.73 21.70 -5.11
N SER A 72 -26.53 20.74 -4.68
CA SER A 72 -26.03 19.62 -3.86
C SER A 72 -25.47 18.54 -4.79
N ILE A 73 -24.39 17.88 -4.39
CA ILE A 73 -23.87 16.70 -5.08
C ILE A 73 -24.26 15.39 -4.38
N GLU A 74 -25.02 15.47 -3.30
CA GLU A 74 -25.50 14.31 -2.54
C GLU A 74 -26.55 13.49 -3.30
N THR A 75 -27.02 13.98 -4.46
CA THR A 75 -27.94 13.27 -5.34
C THR A 75 -27.43 13.22 -6.80
N PRO A 76 -27.84 12.20 -7.58
CA PRO A 76 -27.51 12.12 -9.00
C PRO A 76 -28.00 13.34 -9.81
N GLU A 77 -29.18 13.87 -9.50
CA GLU A 77 -29.77 15.00 -10.22
C GLU A 77 -28.95 16.27 -10.02
N GLY A 78 -28.50 16.50 -8.78
CA GLY A 78 -27.68 17.66 -8.46
C GLY A 78 -26.28 17.57 -9.07
N ALA A 79 -25.69 16.38 -9.14
CA ALA A 79 -24.45 16.12 -9.87
C ALA A 79 -24.62 16.34 -11.39
N GLN A 80 -25.72 15.87 -11.98
CA GLN A 80 -26.02 16.08 -13.39
C GLN A 80 -26.27 17.57 -13.70
N TYR A 81 -26.95 18.29 -12.80
CA TYR A 81 -27.15 19.73 -12.91
C TYR A 81 -25.81 20.49 -12.92
N LEU A 82 -24.87 20.13 -12.02
CA LEU A 82 -23.52 20.69 -12.00
C LEU A 82 -22.81 20.57 -13.36
N VAL A 83 -22.89 19.40 -13.96
CA VAL A 83 -22.30 19.12 -15.28
C VAL A 83 -22.98 19.95 -16.37
N ASN A 84 -24.32 19.93 -16.43
CA ASN A 84 -25.08 20.64 -17.46
C ASN A 84 -24.83 22.16 -17.44
N GLU A 85 -24.79 22.77 -16.25
CA GLU A 85 -24.49 24.19 -16.11
C GLU A 85 -23.04 24.51 -16.50
N THR A 86 -22.10 23.60 -16.22
CA THR A 86 -20.70 23.76 -16.66
C THR A 86 -20.59 23.75 -18.18
N LEU A 87 -21.20 22.76 -18.83
CA LEU A 87 -21.22 22.65 -20.31
C LEU A 87 -21.84 23.90 -20.95
N ARG A 88 -22.97 24.37 -20.40
CA ARG A 88 -23.66 25.58 -20.88
C ARG A 88 -22.81 26.83 -20.69
N ALA A 89 -22.21 27.01 -19.52
CA ALA A 89 -21.45 28.21 -19.18
C ALA A 89 -20.21 28.39 -20.07
N PHE A 90 -19.57 27.29 -20.48
CA PHE A 90 -18.40 27.32 -21.34
C PHE A 90 -18.69 26.99 -22.81
N ASN A 91 -19.96 26.80 -23.18
CA ASN A 91 -20.40 26.45 -24.52
C ASN A 91 -19.60 25.27 -25.11
N THR A 92 -19.59 24.16 -24.38
CA THR A 92 -18.79 22.96 -24.68
C THR A 92 -19.60 21.69 -24.41
N ASP A 93 -19.12 20.55 -24.91
CA ASP A 93 -19.74 19.24 -24.80
C ASP A 93 -18.89 18.21 -24.03
N HIS A 94 -17.73 18.63 -23.52
CA HIS A 94 -16.79 17.78 -22.80
C HIS A 94 -16.31 18.42 -21.49
N ILE A 95 -15.74 17.59 -20.63
CA ILE A 95 -15.03 17.97 -19.42
C ILE A 95 -13.64 17.31 -19.48
N ASP A 96 -12.58 18.02 -19.08
CA ASP A 96 -11.23 17.45 -19.05
C ASP A 96 -10.80 17.05 -17.64
N ILE A 97 -11.14 17.88 -16.64
CA ILE A 97 -10.60 17.78 -15.29
C ILE A 97 -11.75 17.76 -14.28
N LEU A 98 -11.78 16.73 -13.44
CA LEU A 98 -12.65 16.66 -12.27
C LEU A 98 -11.81 16.66 -10.99
N ILE A 99 -12.07 17.62 -10.12
CA ILE A 99 -11.51 17.66 -8.77
C ILE A 99 -12.64 17.42 -7.76
N ASN A 100 -12.66 16.22 -7.18
CA ASN A 100 -13.56 15.88 -6.07
C ASN A 100 -12.96 16.42 -4.76
N ASN A 101 -13.20 17.70 -4.49
CA ASN A 101 -12.73 18.40 -3.29
C ASN A 101 -13.81 18.58 -2.21
N ALA A 102 -15.08 18.63 -2.59
CA ALA A 102 -16.17 18.79 -1.63
C ALA A 102 -16.11 17.67 -0.58
N GLY A 103 -16.16 18.08 0.69
CA GLY A 103 -16.13 17.18 1.82
C GLY A 103 -16.48 17.90 3.11
N VAL A 104 -17.06 17.17 4.06
CA VAL A 104 -17.37 17.66 5.40
C VAL A 104 -16.55 16.88 6.43
N PRO A 105 -15.90 17.57 7.38
CA PRO A 105 -15.28 16.92 8.53
C PRO A 105 -16.35 16.44 9.50
N LEU A 106 -16.01 15.43 10.30
CA LEU A 106 -16.81 15.05 11.47
C LEU A 106 -15.86 14.74 12.62
N PHE A 107 -15.98 15.57 13.66
CA PHE A 107 -15.22 15.48 14.89
C PHE A 107 -16.04 14.73 15.94
N GLY A 108 -15.37 13.89 16.72
CA GLY A 108 -15.96 13.12 17.80
C GLY A 108 -15.64 11.62 17.70
N GLU A 109 -15.58 10.98 18.86
CA GLU A 109 -15.45 9.53 18.97
C GLU A 109 -16.65 8.79 18.37
N THR A 110 -16.44 7.57 17.90
CA THR A 110 -17.48 6.75 17.23
C THR A 110 -18.76 6.63 18.04
N LEU A 111 -18.67 6.51 19.37
CA LEU A 111 -19.85 6.35 20.24
C LEU A 111 -20.70 7.61 20.37
N ALA A 112 -20.17 8.78 20.03
CA ALA A 112 -20.88 10.06 20.08
C ALA A 112 -21.53 10.44 18.73
N VAL A 113 -21.26 9.69 17.66
CA VAL A 113 -21.77 9.98 16.32
C VAL A 113 -23.26 9.63 16.24
N ASN A 114 -24.09 10.61 15.88
CA ASN A 114 -25.51 10.36 15.62
C ASN A 114 -25.78 9.96 14.16
N PRO A 115 -26.94 9.33 13.87
CA PRO A 115 -27.26 8.87 12.51
C PRO A 115 -27.27 9.97 11.44
N GLN A 116 -27.69 11.19 11.77
CA GLN A 116 -27.75 12.29 10.82
C GLN A 116 -26.35 12.79 10.44
N GLN A 117 -25.43 12.86 11.41
CA GLN A 117 -24.03 13.19 11.17
C GLN A 117 -23.34 12.13 10.31
N LEU A 118 -23.58 10.85 10.62
CA LEU A 118 -23.03 9.74 9.83
C LEU A 118 -23.52 9.82 8.38
N THR A 119 -24.83 9.94 8.17
CA THR A 119 -25.42 10.08 6.84
C THR A 119 -24.85 11.28 6.09
N GLY A 120 -24.75 12.44 6.71
CA GLY A 120 -24.18 13.64 6.08
C GLY A 120 -22.73 13.46 5.61
N VAL A 121 -21.88 12.79 6.40
CA VAL A 121 -20.50 12.48 5.98
C VAL A 121 -20.48 11.52 4.80
N LEU A 122 -21.26 10.44 4.85
CA LEU A 122 -21.29 9.43 3.78
C LEU A 122 -21.85 10.01 2.48
N ASP A 123 -22.91 10.81 2.57
CA ASP A 123 -23.57 11.43 1.42
C ASP A 123 -22.63 12.40 0.70
N VAL A 124 -21.90 13.24 1.44
CA VAL A 124 -20.98 14.20 0.82
C VAL A 124 -19.66 13.56 0.43
N ASN A 125 -19.01 12.81 1.32
CA ASN A 125 -17.62 12.38 1.12
C ASN A 125 -17.49 11.11 0.26
N ILE A 126 -18.56 10.32 0.14
CA ILE A 126 -18.55 9.06 -0.63
C ILE A 126 -19.54 9.13 -1.80
N LYS A 127 -20.83 9.34 -1.54
CA LYS A 127 -21.84 9.35 -2.61
C LYS A 127 -21.62 10.52 -3.58
N GLY A 128 -21.29 11.70 -3.06
CA GLY A 128 -21.00 12.89 -3.86
C GLY A 128 -19.97 12.64 -4.96
N PRO A 129 -18.73 12.23 -4.64
CA PRO A 129 -17.73 11.87 -5.64
C PRO A 129 -18.20 10.81 -6.64
N ILE A 130 -18.98 9.81 -6.20
CA ILE A 130 -19.52 8.77 -7.09
C ILE A 130 -20.50 9.38 -8.09
N PHE A 131 -21.48 10.17 -7.65
CA PHE A 131 -22.48 10.76 -8.53
C PHE A 131 -21.88 11.78 -9.50
N VAL A 132 -20.94 12.60 -9.03
CA VAL A 132 -20.23 13.54 -9.92
C VAL A 132 -19.38 12.78 -10.93
N ALA A 133 -18.68 11.71 -10.53
CA ALA A 133 -17.92 10.90 -11.47
C ALA A 133 -18.84 10.21 -12.50
N GLN A 134 -19.99 9.68 -12.08
CA GLN A 134 -20.99 9.10 -13.00
C GLN A 134 -21.46 10.10 -14.06
N ALA A 135 -21.69 11.36 -13.68
CA ALA A 135 -22.13 12.40 -14.60
C ALA A 135 -21.00 12.91 -15.52
N VAL A 136 -19.75 12.92 -15.03
CA VAL A 136 -18.60 13.50 -15.74
C VAL A 136 -17.86 12.50 -16.64
N VAL A 137 -17.63 11.26 -16.17
CA VAL A 137 -16.83 10.25 -16.88
C VAL A 137 -17.34 9.89 -18.29
N PRO A 138 -18.65 9.96 -18.60
CA PRO A 138 -19.13 9.81 -19.98
C PRO A 138 -18.68 10.93 -20.92
N LEU A 139 -18.36 12.12 -20.40
CA LEU A 139 -18.01 13.32 -21.14
C LEU A 139 -16.50 13.60 -21.17
N ILE A 140 -15.71 12.81 -20.44
CA ILE A 140 -14.26 12.92 -20.44
C ILE A 140 -13.69 12.19 -21.67
N ALA A 141 -12.97 12.93 -22.51
CA ALA A 141 -12.18 12.37 -23.61
C ALA A 141 -10.88 11.72 -23.09
N PRO A 142 -10.24 10.83 -23.88
CA PRO A 142 -8.92 10.31 -23.57
C PRO A 142 -7.93 11.43 -23.26
N GLY A 143 -7.18 11.29 -22.17
CA GLY A 143 -6.35 12.36 -21.62
C GLY A 143 -7.03 13.16 -20.51
N GLY A 144 -8.22 12.77 -20.06
CA GLY A 144 -8.85 13.36 -18.89
C GLY A 144 -8.15 13.05 -17.56
N ARG A 145 -8.50 13.86 -16.55
CA ARG A 145 -7.87 13.85 -15.22
C ARG A 145 -8.93 13.89 -14.13
N ILE A 146 -8.89 12.92 -13.22
CA ILE A 146 -9.69 12.94 -12.00
C ILE A 146 -8.75 12.98 -10.80
N VAL A 147 -8.95 13.95 -9.93
CA VAL A 147 -8.23 14.05 -8.66
C VAL A 147 -9.21 14.08 -7.51
N ASN A 148 -9.09 13.11 -6.63
CA ASN A 148 -9.86 13.02 -5.40
C ASN A 148 -9.05 13.66 -4.26
N ILE A 149 -9.62 14.64 -3.56
CA ILE A 149 -8.99 15.23 -2.38
C ILE A 149 -9.34 14.37 -1.17
N SER A 150 -8.41 13.48 -0.82
CA SER A 150 -8.44 12.61 0.34
C SER A 150 -7.99 13.36 1.61
N SER A 151 -7.35 12.66 2.55
CA SER A 151 -6.73 13.20 3.75
C SER A 151 -5.70 12.22 4.30
N ILE A 152 -4.71 12.70 5.03
CA ILE A 152 -3.84 11.84 5.86
C ILE A 152 -4.65 11.06 6.92
N ALA A 153 -5.83 11.57 7.31
CA ALA A 153 -6.75 10.89 8.22
C ALA A 153 -7.23 9.52 7.70
N SER A 154 -7.14 9.25 6.40
CA SER A 154 -7.49 7.93 5.85
C SER A 154 -6.54 6.80 6.28
N LYS A 155 -5.34 7.16 6.75
CA LYS A 155 -4.27 6.22 7.08
C LYS A 155 -3.64 6.42 8.46
N LEU A 156 -3.86 7.56 9.11
CA LEU A 156 -3.30 7.84 10.45
C LEU A 156 -4.04 7.14 11.60
N GLY A 157 -5.33 6.85 11.46
CA GLY A 157 -6.12 6.23 12.54
C GLY A 157 -6.37 7.16 13.73
N ASP A 158 -6.63 8.45 13.48
CA ASP A 158 -6.94 9.44 14.51
C ASP A 158 -8.27 9.08 15.24
N ASN A 159 -8.18 8.96 16.56
CA ASN A 159 -9.29 8.53 17.43
C ASN A 159 -10.40 9.58 17.59
N TYR A 160 -10.16 10.83 17.19
CA TYR A 160 -11.15 11.92 17.26
C TYR A 160 -11.90 12.16 15.95
N ILE A 161 -11.50 11.55 14.85
CA ILE A 161 -12.16 11.67 13.53
C ILE A 161 -12.36 10.33 12.81
N PRO A 162 -12.74 9.23 13.50
CA PRO A 162 -12.76 7.89 12.90
C PRO A 162 -13.71 7.76 11.69
N VAL A 163 -14.91 8.35 11.75
CA VAL A 163 -15.89 8.31 10.66
C VAL A 163 -15.42 9.13 9.44
N TYR A 164 -14.82 10.30 9.69
CA TYR A 164 -14.23 11.09 8.62
C TYR A 164 -13.05 10.38 7.97
N GLY A 165 -12.13 9.82 8.78
CA GLY A 165 -11.01 9.00 8.31
C GLY A 165 -11.48 7.83 7.45
N ALA A 166 -12.50 7.08 7.91
CA ALA A 166 -13.11 6.01 7.14
C ALA A 166 -13.70 6.48 5.81
N SER A 167 -14.38 7.64 5.77
CA SER A 167 -14.90 8.21 4.52
C SER A 167 -13.80 8.55 3.51
N LYS A 168 -12.64 9.03 4.01
CA LYS A 168 -11.48 9.33 3.16
C LYS A 168 -10.74 8.06 2.70
N ALA A 169 -10.70 7.02 3.53
CA ALA A 169 -10.21 5.71 3.13
C ALA A 169 -11.09 5.05 2.04
N ALA A 170 -12.41 5.22 2.12
CA ALA A 170 -13.31 4.80 1.04
C ALA A 170 -13.01 5.53 -0.27
N LEU A 171 -12.75 6.84 -0.21
CA LEU A 171 -12.36 7.63 -1.38
C LEU A 171 -10.99 7.21 -1.95
N ASP A 172 -10.04 6.80 -1.11
CA ASP A 172 -8.76 6.22 -1.56
C ASP A 172 -8.98 4.89 -2.29
N SER A 173 -9.83 4.02 -1.76
CA SER A 173 -10.20 2.76 -2.43
C SER A 173 -10.86 3.01 -3.78
N LEU A 174 -11.81 3.95 -3.85
CA LEU A 174 -12.45 4.35 -5.10
C LEU A 174 -11.44 4.88 -6.11
N THR A 175 -10.46 5.68 -5.66
CA THR A 175 -9.38 6.19 -6.52
C THR A 175 -8.63 5.06 -7.22
N TRP A 176 -8.24 4.01 -6.48
CA TRP A 176 -7.54 2.87 -7.06
C TRP A 176 -8.43 2.08 -8.03
N SER A 177 -9.67 1.77 -7.62
CA SER A 177 -10.62 1.06 -8.46
C SER A 177 -10.91 1.81 -9.75
N TRP A 178 -11.19 3.11 -9.69
CA TRP A 178 -11.47 3.96 -10.85
C TRP A 178 -10.28 4.13 -11.78
N ALA A 179 -9.05 4.17 -11.24
CA ALA A 179 -7.84 4.18 -12.07
C ALA A 179 -7.74 2.90 -12.93
N LYS A 180 -8.10 1.74 -12.35
CA LYS A 180 -8.13 0.46 -13.08
C LYS A 180 -9.30 0.40 -14.06
N GLU A 181 -10.47 0.86 -13.64
CA GLU A 181 -11.72 0.82 -14.39
C GLU A 181 -11.66 1.76 -15.62
N TRP A 182 -11.25 3.01 -15.45
CA TRP A 182 -11.30 4.05 -16.50
C TRP A 182 -9.95 4.32 -17.17
N GLY A 183 -8.85 3.88 -16.59
CA GLY A 183 -7.51 4.05 -17.17
C GLY A 183 -7.39 3.46 -18.56
N ARG A 184 -7.63 2.15 -18.71
CA ARG A 184 -7.54 1.47 -20.02
C ARG A 184 -8.77 1.69 -20.90
N SER A 185 -9.95 1.72 -20.30
CA SER A 185 -11.22 1.79 -21.07
C SER A 185 -11.50 3.18 -21.64
N LYS A 186 -10.98 4.25 -21.00
CA LYS A 186 -11.27 5.65 -21.38
C LYS A 186 -10.04 6.54 -21.49
N GLY A 187 -8.84 6.08 -21.12
CA GLY A 187 -7.63 6.90 -21.14
C GLY A 187 -7.63 8.00 -20.08
N ILE A 188 -8.24 7.74 -18.91
CA ILE A 188 -8.38 8.70 -17.82
C ILE A 188 -7.42 8.34 -16.68
N THR A 189 -6.64 9.30 -16.19
CA THR A 189 -5.87 9.09 -14.95
C THR A 189 -6.71 9.46 -13.74
N VAL A 190 -6.69 8.63 -12.70
CA VAL A 190 -7.40 8.91 -11.45
C VAL A 190 -6.41 8.84 -10.29
N ASN A 191 -6.24 9.93 -9.54
CA ASN A 191 -5.29 9.99 -8.42
C ASN A 191 -5.93 10.61 -7.18
N GLY A 192 -5.37 10.29 -6.02
CA GLY A 192 -5.74 10.84 -4.73
C GLY A 192 -4.66 11.80 -4.24
N VAL A 193 -5.05 13.00 -3.85
CA VAL A 193 -4.18 13.93 -3.10
C VAL A 193 -4.64 13.92 -1.66
N ALA A 194 -3.73 13.68 -0.73
CA ALA A 194 -4.01 13.61 0.69
C ALA A 194 -3.31 14.75 1.44
N PRO A 195 -4.02 15.88 1.66
CA PRO A 195 -3.53 16.97 2.49
C PRO A 195 -3.33 16.53 3.92
N GLY A 196 -2.32 17.11 4.57
CA GLY A 196 -2.19 17.08 6.03
C GLY A 196 -2.78 18.31 6.68
N PRO A 197 -2.17 18.85 7.76
CA PRO A 197 -2.68 20.03 8.41
C PRO A 197 -2.59 21.21 7.43
N VAL A 198 -3.74 21.75 7.04
CA VAL A 198 -3.85 22.95 6.21
C VAL A 198 -4.80 23.91 6.92
N LEU A 199 -4.40 25.17 7.07
CA LEU A 199 -5.24 26.19 7.67
C LEU A 199 -6.34 26.60 6.67
N THR A 200 -7.58 26.19 6.95
CA THR A 200 -8.76 26.51 6.14
C THR A 200 -9.96 26.73 7.04
N ASP A 201 -11.02 27.32 6.48
CA ASP A 201 -12.31 27.49 7.17
C ASP A 201 -13.00 26.17 7.58
N ALA A 202 -12.50 25.02 7.13
CA ALA A 202 -13.08 23.72 7.50
C ALA A 202 -12.84 23.38 8.98
N ILE A 203 -11.83 24.00 9.60
CA ILE A 203 -11.51 23.80 11.02
C ILE A 203 -11.90 25.09 11.77
N PRO A 204 -12.74 25.01 12.80
CA PRO A 204 -13.09 26.17 13.60
C PRO A 204 -11.84 26.82 14.20
N ALA A 205 -11.70 28.14 14.06
CA ALA A 205 -10.53 28.88 14.53
C ALA A 205 -10.22 28.64 16.02
N ALA A 206 -11.27 28.41 16.83
CA ALA A 206 -11.15 28.15 18.26
C ALA A 206 -10.40 26.85 18.61
N ILE A 207 -10.38 25.86 17.71
CA ILE A 207 -9.71 24.57 17.94
C ILE A 207 -8.54 24.32 16.98
N ALA A 208 -8.32 25.20 16.01
CA ALA A 208 -7.39 24.96 14.91
C ALA A 208 -5.95 24.74 15.38
N GLU A 209 -5.46 25.55 16.32
CA GLU A 209 -4.08 25.45 16.80
C GLU A 209 -3.85 24.16 17.62
N GLU A 210 -4.69 23.89 18.61
CA GLU A 210 -4.56 22.70 19.46
C GLU A 210 -4.78 21.41 18.67
N PHE A 211 -5.76 21.38 17.78
CA PHE A 211 -6.08 20.21 16.97
C PHE A 211 -5.00 19.91 15.92
N GLN A 212 -4.40 20.94 15.31
CA GLN A 212 -3.41 20.73 14.26
C GLN A 212 -1.99 20.53 14.79
N ARG A 213 -1.66 21.01 16.00
CA ARG A 213 -0.28 20.95 16.53
C ARG A 213 0.34 19.55 16.45
N PRO A 214 -0.32 18.44 16.88
CA PRO A 214 0.25 17.10 16.74
C PRO A 214 0.48 16.69 15.28
N SER A 215 -0.41 17.12 14.38
CA SER A 215 -0.27 16.86 12.94
C SER A 215 0.83 17.70 12.30
N ILE A 216 1.12 18.89 12.83
CA ILE A 216 2.21 19.76 12.34
C ILE A 216 3.56 19.13 12.69
N GLU A 217 3.72 18.57 13.88
CA GLU A 217 4.99 17.96 14.32
C GLU A 217 5.43 16.78 13.43
N ILE A 218 4.47 16.08 12.80
CA ILE A 218 4.76 14.95 11.90
C ILE A 218 4.95 15.36 10.43
N THR A 219 4.78 16.64 10.09
CA THR A 219 5.03 17.15 8.74
C THR A 219 6.53 17.07 8.40
N ARG A 220 6.85 16.58 7.19
CA ARG A 220 8.25 16.31 6.80
C ARG A 220 8.91 17.46 6.06
N ALA A 221 8.13 18.29 5.37
CA ALA A 221 8.67 19.37 4.54
C ALA A 221 9.16 20.57 5.36
N ALA A 222 8.45 20.92 6.44
CA ALA A 222 8.77 22.03 7.33
C ALA A 222 7.86 21.95 8.58
N ASN A 223 8.32 22.46 9.72
CA ASN A 223 7.52 22.56 10.95
C ASN A 223 6.44 23.65 10.85
N ARG A 224 5.47 23.48 9.94
CA ARG A 224 4.33 24.37 9.71
C ARG A 224 3.14 23.61 9.15
N ALA A 225 1.96 24.19 9.31
CA ALA A 225 0.83 23.78 8.48
C ALA A 225 1.10 24.09 6.99
N GLY A 226 0.56 23.23 6.13
CA GLY A 226 0.45 23.49 4.70
C GLY A 226 -0.47 24.68 4.42
N THR A 227 -0.29 25.30 3.26
CA THR A 227 -1.21 26.29 2.71
C THR A 227 -2.11 25.63 1.67
N SER A 228 -3.29 26.20 1.43
CA SER A 228 -4.16 25.75 0.33
C SER A 228 -3.45 25.78 -1.04
N LYS A 229 -2.46 26.67 -1.21
CA LYS A 229 -1.63 26.75 -2.40
C LYS A 229 -0.67 25.55 -2.54
N ASP A 230 -0.07 25.08 -1.45
CA ASP A 230 0.79 23.88 -1.47
C ASP A 230 0.02 22.67 -2.03
N ILE A 231 -1.27 22.55 -1.70
CA ILE A 231 -2.15 21.50 -2.24
C ILE A 231 -2.51 21.76 -3.70
N ALA A 232 -2.81 23.01 -4.05
CA ALA A 232 -3.17 23.40 -5.41
C ALA A 232 -2.04 23.15 -6.42
N ASP A 233 -0.79 23.42 -6.04
CA ASP A 233 0.38 23.17 -6.88
C ASP A 233 0.60 21.66 -7.11
N ALA A 234 0.36 20.82 -6.10
CA ALA A 234 0.40 19.36 -6.26
C ALA A 234 -0.70 18.84 -7.21
N VAL A 235 -1.91 19.40 -7.12
CA VAL A 235 -3.01 19.08 -8.05
C VAL A 235 -2.67 19.50 -9.48
N LEU A 236 -2.09 20.70 -9.67
CA LEU A 236 -1.65 21.18 -10.99
C LEU A 236 -0.68 20.20 -11.65
N LEU A 237 0.29 19.67 -10.91
CA LEU A 237 1.22 18.67 -11.42
C LEU A 237 0.47 17.43 -11.94
N LEU A 238 -0.50 16.92 -11.20
CA LEU A 238 -1.24 15.70 -11.53
C LEU A 238 -2.21 15.85 -12.69
N VAL A 239 -2.77 17.04 -12.89
CA VAL A 239 -3.67 17.28 -14.03
C VAL A 239 -2.92 17.69 -15.30
N SER A 240 -1.62 17.97 -15.20
CA SER A 240 -0.79 18.30 -16.37
C SER A 240 -0.57 17.10 -17.29
N GLU A 241 -0.18 17.35 -18.55
CA GLU A 241 0.22 16.31 -19.49
C GLU A 241 1.54 15.61 -19.10
N LYS A 242 2.34 16.25 -18.24
CA LYS A 242 3.57 15.65 -17.70
C LYS A 242 3.29 14.51 -16.74
N ALA A 243 2.12 14.48 -16.12
CA ALA A 243 1.68 13.41 -15.22
C ALA A 243 0.84 12.32 -15.91
N ARG A 244 0.80 12.25 -17.25
CA ARG A 244 -0.05 11.29 -18.00
C ARG A 244 0.18 9.80 -17.67
N TRP A 245 1.29 9.45 -17.03
CA TRP A 245 1.62 8.09 -16.61
C TRP A 245 1.43 7.83 -15.10
N ILE A 246 0.97 8.84 -14.35
CA ILE A 246 0.68 8.74 -12.92
C ILE A 246 -0.81 8.49 -12.78
N THR A 247 -1.20 7.29 -12.33
CA THR A 247 -2.59 6.91 -12.08
C THR A 247 -2.69 5.91 -10.93
N GLY A 248 -3.80 5.91 -10.22
CA GLY A 248 -4.06 5.05 -9.05
C GLY A 248 -3.23 5.40 -7.82
N GLN A 249 -2.63 6.59 -7.76
CA GLN A 249 -1.69 6.94 -6.69
C GLN A 249 -2.38 7.66 -5.53
N TYR A 250 -1.92 7.37 -4.32
CA TYR A 250 -2.18 8.17 -3.12
C TYR A 250 -0.97 9.06 -2.86
N ILE A 251 -1.13 10.37 -3.06
CA ILE A 251 -0.05 11.34 -2.94
C ILE A 251 -0.29 12.18 -1.70
N SER A 252 0.48 11.91 -0.65
CA SER A 252 0.44 12.73 0.55
C SER A 252 1.19 14.04 0.35
N VAL A 253 0.56 15.15 0.72
CA VAL A 253 1.11 16.51 0.60
C VAL A 253 1.17 17.12 1.99
N SER A 254 2.13 16.68 2.81
CA SER A 254 2.44 17.20 4.16
C SER A 254 3.37 16.27 4.95
N VAL A 255 3.00 14.99 5.00
CA VAL A 255 3.61 13.91 5.77
C VAL A 255 3.95 12.79 4.79
N ALA A 256 4.87 11.88 5.12
CA ALA A 256 4.76 10.56 4.51
C ALA A 256 3.94 9.72 5.48
N VAL A 257 2.71 9.41 5.09
CA VAL A 257 2.01 8.33 5.76
C VAL A 257 2.67 7.07 5.25
N ASP A 258 3.37 6.35 6.13
CA ASP A 258 3.97 5.09 5.78
C ASP A 258 2.85 4.21 5.18
N GLN A 259 2.92 3.91 3.89
CA GLN A 259 1.94 3.04 3.21
C GLN A 259 2.06 1.59 3.65
N GLU A 260 2.98 1.34 4.58
CA GLU A 260 3.38 0.08 5.09
C GLU A 260 2.66 -0.13 6.42
N ALA A 261 1.96 -1.26 6.55
CA ALA A 261 1.31 -1.63 7.80
C ALA A 261 2.32 -1.50 8.96
N PRO A 262 1.90 -1.07 10.17
CA PRO A 262 2.82 -0.92 11.30
C PRO A 262 3.70 -2.15 11.55
N VAL A 263 3.15 -3.35 11.28
CA VAL A 263 3.88 -4.62 11.31
C VAL A 263 4.98 -4.69 10.25
N CYS A 264 4.71 -4.31 9.00
CA CYS A 264 5.69 -4.30 7.91
C CYS A 264 6.77 -3.22 8.15
N LYS A 265 6.42 -2.09 8.77
CA LYS A 265 7.38 -1.06 9.17
C LYS A 265 8.30 -1.55 10.29
N LEU A 266 7.72 -2.16 11.34
CA LEU A 266 8.50 -2.80 12.40
C LEU A 266 9.37 -3.91 11.84
N MET A 267 8.85 -4.72 10.91
CA MET A 267 9.58 -5.80 10.25
C MET A 267 10.71 -5.25 9.38
N ARG A 268 10.51 -4.15 8.64
CA ARG A 268 11.56 -3.51 7.85
C ARG A 268 12.60 -2.85 8.76
N GLU A 269 12.20 -2.13 9.80
CA GLU A 269 13.12 -1.53 10.78
C GLU A 269 13.93 -2.59 11.52
N LEU A 270 13.30 -3.72 11.86
CA LEU A 270 13.97 -4.91 12.39
C LEU A 270 14.93 -5.50 11.36
N CYS A 271 14.52 -5.68 10.10
CA CYS A 271 15.38 -6.19 9.02
C CYS A 271 16.55 -5.23 8.72
N PHE A 272 16.34 -3.92 8.77
CA PHE A 272 17.38 -2.90 8.57
C PHE A 272 18.35 -2.90 9.74
N ALA A 273 17.85 -2.93 10.98
CA ALA A 273 18.67 -3.01 12.19
C ALA A 273 19.49 -4.32 12.24
N LEU A 274 18.92 -5.43 11.78
CA LEU A 274 19.59 -6.73 11.68
C LEU A 274 20.61 -6.79 10.54
N ALA A 275 20.40 -6.06 9.43
CA ALA A 275 21.34 -6.03 8.31
C ALA A 275 22.62 -5.22 8.57
N PHE A 276 22.63 -4.37 9.59
CA PHE A 276 23.83 -3.62 10.04
C PHE A 276 24.43 -4.16 11.34
N ALA A 277 23.82 -5.18 11.94
CA ALA A 277 24.32 -5.86 13.11
C ALA A 277 25.25 -6.99 12.65
N ASP A 278 26.53 -6.90 13.03
CA ASP A 278 27.46 -8.04 12.99
C ASP A 278 26.80 -9.27 13.66
N ASP A 279 27.10 -10.50 13.23
CA ASP A 279 26.44 -11.73 13.73
C ASP A 279 26.51 -11.84 15.27
N SER A 280 27.54 -11.23 15.87
CA SER A 280 27.75 -11.12 17.31
C SER A 280 26.80 -10.11 18.00
N ALA A 281 26.31 -9.08 17.31
CA ALA A 281 25.35 -8.11 17.82
C ALA A 281 23.94 -8.71 17.96
N MET A 282 23.56 -9.66 17.09
CA MET A 282 22.31 -10.42 17.19
C MET A 282 22.28 -11.26 18.48
N HIS A 283 23.40 -11.91 18.81
CA HIS A 283 23.59 -12.64 20.07
C HIS A 283 23.64 -11.70 21.30
N LEU A 284 24.25 -10.52 21.17
CA LEU A 284 24.34 -9.52 22.24
C LEU A 284 23.00 -8.83 22.55
N VAL A 285 22.14 -8.61 21.55
CA VAL A 285 20.78 -8.05 21.73
C VAL A 285 19.87 -9.07 22.42
N LEU A 286 19.98 -10.35 22.05
CA LEU A 286 19.31 -11.45 22.74
C LEU A 286 19.81 -11.64 24.18
N ALA A 287 21.10 -11.41 24.42
CA ALA A 287 21.69 -11.45 25.77
C ALA A 287 21.40 -10.19 26.63
N ARG A 288 21.03 -9.05 26.02
CA ARG A 288 20.82 -7.77 26.73
C ARG A 288 19.41 -7.54 27.26
N LEU A 289 18.47 -8.44 26.98
CA LEU A 289 17.09 -8.35 27.45
C LEU A 289 16.88 -8.87 28.90
N GLU A 290 17.90 -8.90 29.77
CA GLU A 290 17.82 -8.35 31.15
C GLU A 290 19.11 -8.46 32.02
N ILE A 291 19.59 -7.30 32.48
CA ILE A 291 20.11 -6.91 33.83
C ILE A 291 21.23 -7.73 34.52
N ASP A 292 22.46 -7.20 34.53
CA ASP A 292 23.16 -6.58 35.71
C ASP A 292 24.57 -6.07 35.27
N PRO A 293 24.86 -4.76 35.30
CA PRO A 293 26.16 -4.20 34.90
C PRO A 293 27.34 -4.58 35.81
N GLU A 294 27.11 -5.13 37.01
CA GLU A 294 28.21 -5.38 37.95
C GLU A 294 28.95 -6.71 37.72
N ARG A 295 28.41 -7.63 36.92
CA ARG A 295 28.94 -9.01 36.85
C ARG A 295 29.97 -9.27 35.74
N THR A 296 30.13 -8.38 34.77
CA THR A 296 31.03 -8.58 33.62
C THR A 296 32.30 -7.74 33.64
N GLY A 297 32.53 -6.92 34.67
CA GLY A 297 33.80 -6.22 34.88
C GLY A 297 34.27 -5.31 33.74
N GLY A 298 33.38 -4.95 32.80
CA GLY A 298 33.69 -4.00 31.73
C GLY A 298 34.65 -4.50 30.65
N GLN A 299 34.73 -5.80 30.34
CA GLN A 299 35.49 -6.29 29.18
C GLN A 299 34.59 -6.75 28.03
N ALA A 300 34.94 -6.34 26.81
CA ALA A 300 34.29 -6.75 25.56
C ALA A 300 34.55 -8.24 25.29
N SER A 301 33.50 -9.01 24.99
CA SER A 301 33.59 -10.46 24.78
C SER A 301 34.17 -10.81 23.42
N GLN A 302 35.29 -11.52 23.40
CA GLN A 302 35.68 -12.37 22.27
C GLN A 302 34.98 -13.73 22.40
N GLU A 303 34.45 -14.22 21.28
CA GLU A 303 33.75 -15.51 21.19
C GLU A 303 34.69 -16.67 21.55
N SER A 304 34.29 -17.51 22.50
CA SER A 304 34.98 -18.78 22.80
C SER A 304 33.97 -19.90 23.02
N ALA A 305 34.42 -21.15 23.00
CA ALA A 305 33.60 -22.35 23.17
C ALA A 305 32.71 -22.36 24.44
N SER A 306 33.03 -21.51 25.43
CA SER A 306 32.21 -21.30 26.63
C SER A 306 30.90 -20.54 26.36
N SER A 307 30.83 -19.74 25.30
CA SER A 307 29.63 -19.01 24.87
C SER A 307 28.53 -19.96 24.38
N LEU A 308 28.92 -21.03 23.67
CA LEU A 308 27.99 -22.08 23.23
C LEU A 308 27.44 -22.90 24.40
N THR A 309 28.25 -23.12 25.44
CA THR A 309 27.81 -23.85 26.64
C THR A 309 26.79 -23.05 27.45
N HIS A 310 26.99 -21.74 27.56
CA HIS A 310 26.02 -20.84 28.20
C HIS A 310 24.74 -20.69 27.37
N TYR A 311 24.83 -20.61 26.05
CA TYR A 311 23.67 -20.63 25.15
C TYR A 311 22.83 -21.91 25.34
N ASN A 312 23.47 -23.07 25.32
CA ASN A 312 22.78 -24.35 25.51
C ASN A 312 22.11 -24.46 26.89
N ALA A 313 22.78 -24.02 27.96
CA ALA A 313 22.22 -24.03 29.31
C ALA A 313 21.04 -23.05 29.49
N SER A 314 21.12 -21.85 28.91
CA SER A 314 20.03 -20.86 28.93
C SER A 314 18.82 -21.35 28.13
N ILE A 315 19.05 -22.01 26.99
CA ILE A 315 17.99 -22.64 26.18
C ILE A 315 17.31 -23.77 26.95
N GLU A 316 18.05 -24.59 27.70
CA GLU A 316 17.50 -25.70 28.49
C GLU A 316 16.63 -25.22 29.67
N ILE A 317 17.02 -24.12 30.32
CA ILE A 317 16.23 -23.46 31.37
C ILE A 317 14.94 -22.84 30.80
N LEU A 318 15.01 -22.19 29.64
CA LEU A 318 13.84 -21.62 28.95
C LEU A 318 12.87 -22.72 28.47
N ARG A 319 13.39 -23.86 28.01
CA ARG A 319 12.60 -25.04 27.60
C ARG A 319 11.74 -25.58 28.74
N ASN A 320 12.32 -25.59 29.94
CA ASN A 320 11.64 -26.06 31.16
C ASN A 320 10.61 -25.06 31.70
N GLN A 321 10.63 -23.79 31.25
CA GLN A 321 9.75 -22.73 31.76
C GLN A 321 8.58 -22.38 30.83
N LEU A 322 8.67 -22.56 29.49
CA LEU A 322 7.75 -21.89 28.55
C LEU A 322 6.86 -22.77 27.65
N GLY A 323 7.09 -24.08 27.50
CA GLY A 323 6.17 -24.98 26.79
C GLY A 323 5.73 -24.53 25.36
N VAL A 324 4.45 -24.69 25.03
CA VAL A 324 3.83 -24.52 23.68
C VAL A 324 4.05 -23.14 23.05
N ALA A 325 4.28 -22.09 23.84
CA ALA A 325 4.51 -20.72 23.34
C ALA A 325 5.81 -20.60 22.50
N GLN A 326 6.80 -21.46 22.76
CA GLN A 326 8.08 -21.47 22.03
C GLN A 326 7.93 -21.97 20.58
N LEU A 327 7.01 -22.91 20.34
CA LEU A 327 6.79 -23.50 19.03
C LEU A 327 6.20 -22.49 18.03
N MET A 328 5.22 -21.70 18.52
CA MET A 328 4.54 -20.65 17.77
C MET A 328 5.46 -19.47 17.44
N ALA A 329 6.31 -19.06 18.40
CA ALA A 329 7.29 -18.00 18.16
C ALA A 329 8.34 -18.41 17.12
N HIS A 330 8.82 -19.66 17.18
CA HIS A 330 9.80 -20.16 16.22
C HIS A 330 9.20 -20.32 14.80
N GLU A 331 7.94 -20.74 14.69
CA GLU A 331 7.23 -20.77 13.40
C GLU A 331 6.95 -19.38 12.84
N ALA A 332 6.65 -18.39 13.69
CA ALA A 332 6.50 -17.02 13.24
C ALA A 332 7.79 -16.50 12.60
N ILE A 333 8.95 -16.79 13.21
CA ILE A 333 10.28 -16.41 12.69
C ILE A 333 10.55 -17.10 11.34
N ILE A 334 10.29 -18.41 11.24
CA ILE A 334 10.40 -19.16 9.97
C ILE A 334 9.50 -18.53 8.90
N GLY A 335 8.26 -18.16 9.24
CA GLY A 335 7.34 -17.46 8.36
C GLY A 335 7.84 -16.11 7.85
N VAL A 336 8.56 -15.34 8.68
CA VAL A 336 9.18 -14.09 8.24
C VAL A 336 10.28 -14.35 7.23
N VAL A 337 11.16 -15.32 7.49
CA VAL A 337 12.30 -15.64 6.61
C VAL A 337 11.81 -16.19 5.26
N VAL A 338 10.75 -17.01 5.26
CA VAL A 338 10.11 -17.51 4.03
C VAL A 338 9.55 -16.35 3.20
N ASN A 339 8.86 -15.40 3.81
CA ASN A 339 8.32 -14.24 3.09
C ASN A 339 9.42 -13.34 2.51
N LEU A 340 10.53 -13.15 3.25
CA LEU A 340 11.69 -12.40 2.76
C LEU A 340 12.34 -13.08 1.57
N ALA A 341 12.48 -14.41 1.61
CA ALA A 341 13.00 -15.18 0.48
C ALA A 341 12.03 -15.14 -0.73
N CYS A 342 10.71 -15.23 -0.54
CA CYS A 342 9.74 -15.01 -1.62
C CYS A 342 9.88 -13.62 -2.26
N TYR A 343 10.06 -12.58 -1.44
CA TYR A 343 10.30 -11.22 -1.92
C TYR A 343 11.61 -11.10 -2.70
N ASP A 344 12.68 -11.75 -2.24
CA ASP A 344 13.97 -11.77 -2.93
C ASP A 344 13.90 -12.44 -4.29
N MET A 345 13.15 -13.54 -4.37
CA MET A 345 12.89 -14.23 -5.64
C MET A 345 12.08 -13.33 -6.58
N PHE A 346 11.02 -12.65 -6.09
CA PHE A 346 10.20 -11.74 -6.89
C PHE A 346 10.99 -10.52 -7.40
N THR A 347 11.93 -10.01 -6.59
CA THR A 347 12.77 -8.86 -6.95
C THR A 347 14.08 -9.25 -7.65
N ASN A 348 14.27 -10.54 -7.96
CA ASN A 348 15.47 -11.10 -8.58
C ASN A 348 16.77 -10.84 -7.79
N ASN A 349 16.68 -10.74 -6.46
CA ASN A 349 17.82 -10.58 -5.56
C ASN A 349 18.32 -11.94 -5.05
N LEU A 350 18.84 -12.75 -5.98
CA LEU A 350 19.18 -14.16 -5.73
C LEU A 350 20.35 -14.36 -4.75
N THR A 351 21.18 -13.33 -4.53
CA THR A 351 22.26 -13.38 -3.53
C THR A 351 21.68 -13.35 -2.11
N ARG A 352 20.73 -12.45 -1.86
CA ARG A 352 20.04 -12.35 -0.56
C ARG A 352 19.14 -13.54 -0.31
N TRP A 353 18.48 -14.02 -1.36
CA TRP A 353 17.71 -15.27 -1.33
C TRP A 353 18.54 -16.45 -0.79
N LYS A 354 19.75 -16.68 -1.31
CA LYS A 354 20.64 -17.77 -0.84
C LYS A 354 20.97 -17.68 0.66
N THR A 355 21.18 -16.47 1.17
CA THR A 355 21.43 -16.24 2.60
C THR A 355 20.21 -16.62 3.44
N HIS A 356 19.02 -16.18 3.04
CA HIS A 356 17.78 -16.56 3.72
C HIS A 356 17.53 -18.07 3.66
N MET A 357 17.82 -18.71 2.54
CA MET A 357 17.67 -20.16 2.37
C MET A 357 18.60 -20.98 3.26
N SER A 358 19.86 -20.56 3.41
CA SER A 358 20.79 -21.23 4.32
C SER A 358 20.36 -21.09 5.78
N GLY A 359 19.84 -19.92 6.18
CA GLY A 359 19.27 -19.72 7.51
C GLY A 359 18.01 -20.57 7.73
N LEU A 360 17.12 -20.60 6.74
CA LEU A 360 15.87 -21.37 6.75
C LEU A 360 16.12 -22.87 6.90
N GLN A 361 17.08 -23.42 6.15
CA GLN A 361 17.52 -24.80 6.27
C GLN A 361 17.94 -25.13 7.72
N LYS A 362 18.83 -24.32 8.32
CA LYS A 362 19.30 -24.55 9.70
C LYS A 362 18.17 -24.47 10.73
N MET A 363 17.23 -23.52 10.57
CA MET A 363 16.07 -23.39 11.46
C MET A 363 15.13 -24.60 11.37
N ILE A 364 14.94 -25.14 10.17
CA ILE A 364 14.10 -26.32 9.91
C ILE A 364 14.80 -27.60 10.38
N GLU A 365 16.10 -27.75 10.16
CA GLU A 365 16.91 -28.86 10.68
C GLU A 365 16.92 -28.87 12.21
N TYR A 366 17.06 -27.70 12.85
CA TYR A 366 16.97 -27.58 14.31
C TYR A 366 15.62 -28.04 14.86
N ARG A 367 14.55 -27.90 14.05
CA ARG A 367 13.20 -28.37 14.39
C ARG A 367 13.01 -29.88 14.15
N GLY A 368 13.97 -30.57 13.54
CA GLY A 368 13.88 -31.98 13.19
C GLY A 368 13.28 -32.23 11.81
N GLY A 369 13.25 -31.20 10.96
CA GLY A 369 12.77 -31.28 9.58
C GLY A 369 11.45 -30.54 9.36
N ILE A 370 11.10 -30.34 8.09
CA ILE A 370 9.99 -29.45 7.70
C ILE A 370 8.61 -29.94 8.20
N ASN A 371 8.46 -31.26 8.36
CA ASN A 371 7.23 -31.90 8.85
C ASN A 371 6.91 -31.57 10.31
N THR A 372 7.84 -30.91 11.02
CA THR A 372 7.65 -30.52 12.41
C THR A 372 7.05 -29.12 12.58
N LEU A 373 6.85 -28.38 11.48
CA LEU A 373 6.13 -27.10 11.48
C LEU A 373 4.62 -27.37 11.59
N SER A 374 3.90 -26.68 12.48
CA SER A 374 2.47 -26.87 12.68
C SER A 374 1.62 -26.25 11.57
N SER A 375 2.13 -25.20 10.90
CA SER A 375 1.46 -24.56 9.77
C SER A 375 1.75 -25.28 8.44
N GLN A 376 0.72 -25.89 7.85
CA GLN A 376 0.79 -26.50 6.51
C GLN A 376 1.09 -25.49 5.42
N TYR A 377 0.51 -24.28 5.52
CA TYR A 377 0.84 -23.17 4.61
C TYR A 377 2.34 -22.90 4.60
N LEU A 378 2.94 -22.79 5.79
CA LEU A 378 4.36 -22.50 5.92
C LEU A 378 5.23 -23.61 5.34
N GLN A 379 4.85 -24.88 5.51
CA GLN A 379 5.54 -26.01 4.89
C GLN A 379 5.53 -25.91 3.36
N VAL A 380 4.34 -25.71 2.77
CA VAL A 380 4.16 -25.66 1.31
C VAL A 380 4.92 -24.48 0.72
N THR A 381 4.75 -23.26 1.27
CA THR A 381 5.43 -22.06 0.76
C THR A 381 6.95 -22.20 0.82
N THR A 382 7.47 -22.79 1.89
CA THR A 382 8.91 -23.03 2.07
C THR A 382 9.46 -24.00 1.02
N ILE A 383 8.76 -25.10 0.74
CA ILE A 383 9.18 -26.07 -0.31
C ILE A 383 9.12 -25.42 -1.69
N TRP A 384 8.02 -24.74 -1.99
CA TRP A 384 7.77 -24.15 -3.31
C TRP A 384 8.80 -23.10 -3.67
N MET A 385 9.14 -22.23 -2.72
CA MET A 385 10.13 -21.19 -2.94
C MET A 385 11.54 -21.77 -3.05
N ASP A 386 11.88 -22.87 -2.36
CA ASP A 386 13.21 -23.48 -2.42
C ASP A 386 13.39 -24.12 -3.79
N LEU A 387 12.40 -24.89 -4.24
CA LEU A 387 12.38 -25.49 -5.57
C LEU A 387 12.49 -24.44 -6.67
N THR A 388 11.68 -23.38 -6.60
CA THR A 388 11.63 -22.34 -7.64
C THR A 388 12.94 -21.55 -7.70
N GLY A 389 13.46 -21.10 -6.56
CA GLY A 389 14.71 -20.34 -6.53
C GLY A 389 15.92 -21.19 -6.92
N SER A 390 15.95 -22.47 -6.53
CA SER A 390 16.99 -23.40 -6.93
C SER A 390 16.92 -23.76 -8.43
N MET A 391 15.73 -23.85 -9.03
CA MET A 391 15.58 -23.96 -10.49
C MET A 391 16.09 -22.70 -11.22
N ILE A 392 15.80 -21.51 -10.71
CA ILE A 392 16.28 -20.24 -11.30
C ILE A 392 17.81 -20.17 -11.27
N LEU A 393 18.42 -20.73 -10.23
CA LEU A 393 19.86 -20.72 -9.98
C LEU A 393 20.60 -21.96 -10.52
N ASP A 394 19.88 -22.90 -11.14
CA ASP A 394 20.40 -24.18 -11.61
C ASP A 394 21.24 -24.91 -10.53
N GLN A 395 20.67 -25.04 -9.33
CA GLN A 395 21.32 -25.66 -8.18
C GLN A 395 20.35 -26.61 -7.44
N PRO A 396 20.85 -27.50 -6.56
CA PRO A 396 19.99 -28.33 -5.72
C PRO A 396 19.15 -27.49 -4.73
N PRO A 397 17.92 -27.90 -4.40
CA PRO A 397 17.16 -27.34 -3.28
C PRO A 397 17.94 -27.43 -1.96
N HIS A 398 17.85 -26.39 -1.14
CA HIS A 398 18.50 -26.32 0.17
C HIS A 398 17.89 -27.30 1.18
N LEU A 399 16.60 -27.63 1.02
CA LEU A 399 15.83 -28.49 1.91
C LEU A 399 15.78 -29.92 1.33
N THR A 400 16.89 -30.65 1.39
CA THR A 400 16.90 -32.08 1.04
C THR A 400 16.26 -32.91 2.16
N LEU A 401 15.15 -33.59 1.86
CA LEU A 401 14.50 -34.50 2.81
C LEU A 401 15.17 -35.88 2.73
N TYR A 402 16.21 -36.12 3.53
CA TYR A 402 16.89 -37.41 3.59
C TYR A 402 16.34 -38.31 4.70
N GLN A 403 15.83 -39.48 4.33
CA GLN A 403 15.98 -40.74 5.09
C GLN A 403 15.54 -41.96 4.23
N ALA A 404 16.50 -42.62 3.57
CA ALA A 404 16.54 -44.07 3.38
C ALA A 404 17.85 -44.46 2.69
N ASP A 405 18.56 -45.43 3.28
CA ASP A 405 19.65 -46.19 2.65
C ASP A 405 19.24 -46.72 1.26
N LEU A 406 20.17 -46.84 0.31
CA LEU A 406 20.27 -47.97 -0.63
C LEU A 406 21.47 -47.88 -1.57
N GLU A 407 21.99 -49.07 -1.86
CA GLU A 407 23.21 -49.44 -2.59
C GLU A 407 23.15 -49.17 -4.11
N ASP A 408 24.35 -49.15 -4.70
CA ASP A 408 24.68 -49.04 -6.13
C ASP A 408 23.83 -49.94 -7.05
N GLU A 409 23.29 -49.37 -8.13
CA GLU A 409 23.22 -50.09 -9.42
C GLU A 409 23.15 -49.13 -10.62
N ALA A 410 24.09 -49.32 -11.54
CA ALA A 410 24.29 -48.53 -12.75
C ALA A 410 23.28 -48.90 -13.84
N MET A 411 22.35 -48.00 -14.13
CA MET A 411 21.47 -48.08 -15.29
C MET A 411 21.52 -46.74 -16.06
N ASP A 412 21.46 -46.80 -17.40
CA ASP A 412 21.84 -45.73 -18.34
C ASP A 412 21.25 -44.34 -17.99
N PHE A 413 22.16 -43.44 -17.59
CA PHE A 413 21.92 -42.17 -16.92
C PHE A 413 21.05 -41.20 -17.75
N VAL A 414 21.18 -41.23 -19.08
CA VAL A 414 20.49 -40.30 -19.99
C VAL A 414 19.00 -40.65 -20.12
N GLN A 415 18.66 -41.94 -20.18
CA GLN A 415 17.25 -42.37 -20.20
C GLN A 415 16.54 -42.10 -18.87
N LYS A 416 17.27 -42.17 -17.75
CA LYS A 416 16.73 -41.87 -16.42
C LYS A 416 16.39 -40.37 -16.28
N SER A 417 17.32 -39.49 -16.64
CA SER A 417 17.10 -38.03 -16.57
C SER A 417 15.96 -37.53 -17.48
N HIS A 418 15.84 -38.07 -18.70
CA HIS A 418 14.73 -37.72 -19.58
C HIS A 418 13.37 -38.19 -19.05
N ARG A 419 13.32 -39.39 -18.46
CA ARG A 419 12.10 -39.93 -17.86
C ARG A 419 11.66 -39.14 -16.63
N ASP A 420 12.62 -38.71 -15.80
CA ASP A 420 12.36 -37.90 -14.62
C ASP A 420 11.89 -36.48 -14.97
N THR A 421 12.42 -35.92 -16.06
CA THR A 421 12.01 -34.61 -16.59
C THR A 421 10.60 -34.66 -17.17
N GLU A 422 10.26 -35.69 -17.95
CA GLU A 422 8.90 -35.87 -18.47
C GLU A 422 7.88 -36.10 -17.34
N LEU A 423 8.27 -36.86 -16.30
CA LEU A 423 7.45 -37.10 -15.11
C LEU A 423 7.19 -35.81 -14.31
N LEU A 424 8.23 -34.97 -14.13
CA LEU A 424 8.11 -33.66 -13.48
C LEU A 424 7.20 -32.71 -14.28
N LEU A 425 7.32 -32.69 -15.62
CA LEU A 425 6.45 -31.90 -16.49
C LEU A 425 4.99 -32.37 -16.42
N GLU A 426 4.74 -33.68 -16.41
CA GLU A 426 3.39 -34.24 -16.30
C GLU A 426 2.75 -33.94 -14.93
N LEU A 427 3.54 -33.98 -13.85
CA LEU A 427 3.11 -33.61 -12.50
C LEU A 427 2.83 -32.11 -12.38
N LEU A 428 3.68 -31.24 -12.94
CA LEU A 428 3.46 -29.79 -12.96
C LEU A 428 2.20 -29.41 -13.77
N LEU A 429 1.94 -30.11 -14.89
CA LEU A 429 0.70 -29.94 -15.66
C LEU A 429 -0.54 -30.37 -14.87
N LYS A 430 -0.47 -31.47 -14.12
CA LYS A 430 -1.55 -31.90 -13.21
C LYS A 430 -1.78 -30.92 -12.05
N LEU A 431 -0.71 -30.45 -11.40
CA LEU A 431 -0.78 -29.46 -10.32
C LEU A 431 -1.38 -28.14 -10.82
N SER A 432 -0.99 -27.70 -12.03
CA SER A 432 -1.59 -26.52 -12.68
C SER A 432 -3.09 -26.71 -12.94
N TYR A 433 -3.54 -27.90 -13.31
CA TYR A 433 -4.96 -28.20 -13.49
C TYR A 433 -5.73 -28.23 -12.17
N LEU A 434 -5.13 -28.80 -11.12
CA LEU A 434 -5.73 -28.86 -9.78
C LEU A 434 -5.84 -27.47 -9.14
N ALA A 435 -4.91 -26.57 -9.46
CA ALA A 435 -4.85 -25.22 -8.94
C ALA A 435 -5.68 -24.20 -9.76
N ALA A 436 -6.09 -24.55 -10.98
CA ALA A 436 -6.79 -23.63 -11.87
C ALA A 436 -8.15 -23.21 -11.31
N GLY A 437 -8.37 -21.89 -11.19
CA GLY A 437 -9.64 -21.30 -10.78
C GLY A 437 -9.92 -21.34 -9.26
N LYS A 438 -8.96 -21.75 -8.44
CA LYS A 438 -9.06 -21.76 -6.97
C LYS A 438 -8.35 -20.56 -6.36
N SER A 439 -8.91 -20.02 -5.28
CA SER A 439 -8.25 -18.95 -4.50
C SER A 439 -7.13 -19.52 -3.64
N GLU A 440 -6.25 -18.64 -3.14
CA GLU A 440 -5.10 -19.03 -2.29
C GLU A 440 -5.54 -19.77 -1.02
N LEU A 441 -6.74 -19.43 -0.50
CA LEU A 441 -7.35 -20.11 0.63
C LEU A 441 -7.83 -21.53 0.24
N ASP A 442 -8.52 -21.65 -0.90
CA ASP A 442 -9.03 -22.94 -1.40
C ASP A 442 -7.89 -23.93 -1.71
N LEU A 443 -6.75 -23.42 -2.17
CA LEU A 443 -5.55 -24.21 -2.42
C LEU A 443 -4.90 -24.73 -1.13
N SER A 444 -5.00 -23.96 -0.04
CA SER A 444 -4.40 -24.31 1.26
C SER A 444 -5.11 -25.43 2.00
N GLU A 445 -6.35 -25.73 1.61
CA GLU A 445 -7.19 -26.80 2.18
C GLU A 445 -7.31 -28.01 1.24
N ASP A 446 -6.70 -27.97 0.05
CA ASP A 446 -6.82 -29.00 -0.97
C ASP A 446 -5.89 -30.19 -0.69
N SER A 447 -6.44 -31.20 -0.03
CA SER A 447 -5.73 -32.43 0.32
C SER A 447 -5.22 -33.23 -0.88
N ALA A 448 -5.91 -33.17 -2.03
CA ALA A 448 -5.46 -33.84 -3.24
C ALA A 448 -4.26 -33.12 -3.87
N LEU A 449 -4.24 -31.78 -3.83
CA LEU A 449 -3.08 -30.98 -4.23
C LEU A 449 -1.89 -31.24 -3.29
N LEU A 450 -2.13 -31.30 -1.98
CA LEU A 450 -1.10 -31.57 -0.97
C LEU A 450 -0.47 -32.97 -1.15
N GLU A 451 -1.30 -33.99 -1.39
CA GLU A 451 -0.86 -35.37 -1.60
C GLU A 451 -0.05 -35.52 -2.91
N GLU A 452 -0.44 -34.80 -3.98
CA GLU A 452 0.33 -34.78 -5.23
C GLU A 452 1.66 -34.01 -5.09
N LEU A 453 1.69 -32.89 -4.36
CA LEU A 453 2.92 -32.16 -4.05
C LEU A 453 3.92 -33.03 -3.25
N GLN A 454 3.42 -33.84 -2.31
CA GLN A 454 4.24 -34.78 -1.55
C GLN A 454 4.83 -35.91 -2.42
N LYS A 455 4.14 -36.33 -3.49
CA LYS A 455 4.65 -37.33 -4.44
C LYS A 455 5.83 -36.78 -5.25
N VAL A 456 5.82 -35.50 -5.62
CA VAL A 456 6.92 -34.83 -6.32
C VAL A 456 8.21 -34.82 -5.47
N THR A 457 8.08 -34.66 -4.16
CA THR A 457 9.22 -34.61 -3.22
C THR A 457 9.80 -35.98 -2.85
N CYS A 458 9.11 -37.07 -3.17
CA CYS A 458 9.49 -38.45 -2.80
C CYS A 458 10.07 -39.26 -3.97
N LEU A 459 10.43 -38.62 -5.10
CA LEU A 459 10.99 -39.33 -6.25
C LEU A 459 12.38 -39.91 -5.94
N PRO A 460 12.56 -41.24 -5.96
CA PRO A 460 13.84 -41.85 -5.67
C PRO A 460 14.81 -41.62 -6.84
N GLY A 461 15.91 -40.90 -6.58
CA GLY A 461 17.08 -40.86 -7.47
C GLY A 461 17.36 -39.56 -8.22
N VAL A 462 16.80 -38.42 -7.79
CA VAL A 462 17.17 -37.11 -8.37
C VAL A 462 18.56 -36.68 -7.87
N VAL A 463 19.60 -37.11 -8.59
CA VAL A 463 20.96 -36.57 -8.45
C VAL A 463 21.18 -35.58 -9.59
N PHE A 464 21.05 -34.29 -9.31
CA PHE A 464 21.63 -33.25 -10.15
C PHE A 464 23.09 -33.08 -9.72
N MET A 465 24.03 -33.69 -10.45
CA MET A 465 25.44 -33.36 -10.28
C MET A 465 25.80 -32.14 -11.13
N ALA A 466 26.40 -31.16 -10.45
CA ALA A 466 27.02 -29.99 -11.04
C ALA A 466 28.11 -30.38 -12.04
N ASN A 467 28.09 -29.75 -13.21
CA ASN A 467 29.27 -29.39 -13.98
C ASN A 467 29.04 -28.02 -14.63
#